data_AF-A0ABD7BXY4-F1
#
_entry.id   AF-A0ABD7BXY4-F1
#
_cell.length_a   1.000
_cell.length_b   1.000
_cell.length_c   1.000
_cell.angle_alpha   90.00
_cell.angle_beta   90.00
_cell.angle_gamma   90.00
#
_symmetry.space_group_name_H-M   'P 1'
#
loop_
_entity.id
_entity.type
_entity.pdbx_description
1 polymer ?
#
loop_
_entity_poly.entity_id
_entity_poly.type
_entity_poly.pdbx_seq_one_letter_code
_entity_poly.pdbx_strand_id
1 'polypeptide(L)'
;MGPTKTGKPCRRTSKRNWKSPLRWNRISGIKFTVWEMIKSQYPGLTDENLQTTHGFIKPCRQPVLCGLRCDVFDKDVPQQWRDALFSLIHATPNIHWLLLTKSSDNANVTDAVCSLPHMDIVRLPPPHPLPPRSAHNGTRN
;
A
#
# COMPACT_ATOMS: atom_id res chain seq x y z
N MET A 1 27.14 -17.83 16.24
CA MET A 1 25.85 -17.12 16.30
C MET A 1 26.14 -15.67 16.65
N GLY A 2 26.02 -14.75 15.69
CA GLY A 2 26.35 -13.33 15.88
C GLY A 2 25.22 -12.55 16.57
N PRO A 3 25.52 -11.45 17.27
CA PRO A 3 24.54 -10.69 18.03
C PRO A 3 23.57 -9.96 17.10
N THR A 4 22.28 -10.26 17.20
CA THR A 4 21.21 -9.53 16.52
C THR A 4 21.13 -8.10 17.08
N LYS A 5 21.41 -7.10 16.24
CA LYS A 5 21.29 -5.69 16.60
C LYS A 5 19.83 -5.37 17.01
N THR A 6 19.62 -4.98 18.27
CA THR A 6 18.46 -4.21 18.77
C THR A 6 17.04 -4.79 18.58
N GLY A 7 16.79 -5.98 19.10
CA GLY A 7 16.01 -6.14 20.34
C GLY A 7 14.51 -5.78 20.42
N LYS A 8 13.73 -5.73 19.33
CA LYS A 8 12.28 -5.99 19.42
C LYS A 8 11.85 -7.00 18.35
N PRO A 9 11.31 -8.18 18.73
CA PRO A 9 10.90 -9.18 17.76
C PRO A 9 9.79 -8.63 16.85
N CYS A 10 9.86 -8.93 15.55
CA CYS A 10 8.79 -8.63 14.61
C CYS A 10 7.47 -9.19 15.16
N ARG A 11 6.49 -8.32 15.39
CA ARG A 11 5.18 -8.72 15.93
C ARG A 11 4.16 -8.71 14.81
N ARG A 12 3.57 -9.87 14.53
CA ARG A 12 2.45 -9.96 13.59
C ARG A 12 1.21 -9.29 14.19
N THR A 13 0.48 -8.57 13.34
CA THR A 13 -0.84 -8.02 13.69
C THR A 13 -1.86 -9.14 13.97
N SER A 14 -2.97 -8.78 14.63
CA SER A 14 -3.99 -9.76 15.03
C SER A 14 -4.61 -10.47 13.82
N LYS A 15 -5.11 -11.71 14.00
CA LYS A 15 -5.81 -12.46 12.93
C LYS A 15 -6.97 -11.66 12.31
N ARG A 16 -7.61 -10.77 13.08
CA ARG A 16 -8.68 -9.89 12.58
C ARG A 16 -8.15 -8.96 11.48
N ASN A 17 -6.98 -8.36 11.67
CA ASN A 17 -6.38 -7.46 10.68
C ASN A 17 -6.07 -8.18 9.36
N TRP A 18 -5.71 -9.46 9.42
CA TRP A 18 -5.47 -10.29 8.23
C TRP A 18 -6.76 -10.71 7.49
N LYS A 19 -7.92 -10.59 8.12
CA LYS A 19 -9.23 -10.86 7.48
C LYS A 19 -9.88 -9.62 6.88
N SER A 20 -9.51 -8.42 7.34
CA SER A 20 -10.08 -7.16 6.84
C SER A 20 -9.94 -6.98 5.32
N PRO A 21 -8.78 -7.27 4.68
CA PRO A 21 -8.63 -7.12 3.23
C PRO A 21 -9.61 -7.96 2.42
N LEU A 22 -9.93 -9.18 2.87
CA LEU A 22 -10.92 -10.03 2.20
C LEU A 22 -12.32 -9.40 2.23
N ARG A 23 -12.68 -8.77 3.36
CA ARG A 23 -13.97 -8.05 3.48
C ARG A 23 -14.00 -6.84 2.55
N TRP A 24 -12.95 -6.03 2.53
CA TRP A 24 -12.86 -4.87 1.64
C TRP A 24 -12.89 -5.29 0.16
N ASN A 25 -12.17 -6.35 -0.20
CA ASN A 25 -12.19 -6.93 -1.53
C ASN A 25 -13.59 -7.35 -1.98
N ARG A 26 -14.38 -7.97 -1.08
CA ARG A 26 -15.77 -8.34 -1.37
C ARG A 26 -16.63 -7.11 -1.63
N ILE A 27 -16.53 -6.09 -0.79
CA ILE A 27 -17.32 -4.85 -0.93
C ILE A 27 -16.95 -4.12 -2.22
N SER A 28 -15.65 -3.97 -2.51
CA SER A 28 -15.18 -3.37 -3.76
C SER A 28 -15.63 -4.18 -4.98
N GLY A 29 -15.57 -5.51 -4.91
CA GLY A 29 -16.05 -6.39 -5.96
C GLY A 29 -17.51 -6.13 -6.33
N ILE A 30 -18.40 -6.01 -5.32
CA ILE A 30 -19.81 -5.67 -5.54
C ILE A 30 -19.95 -4.31 -6.25
N LYS A 31 -19.19 -3.29 -5.83
CA LYS A 31 -19.22 -1.97 -6.46
C LYS A 31 -18.81 -2.04 -7.93
N PHE A 32 -17.76 -2.79 -8.27
CA PHE A 32 -17.33 -3.00 -9.65
C PHE A 32 -18.36 -3.78 -10.46
N THR A 33 -18.97 -4.83 -9.89
CA THR A 33 -20.05 -5.56 -10.57
C THR A 33 -21.24 -4.66 -10.89
N VAL A 34 -21.67 -3.83 -9.95
CA VAL A 34 -22.77 -2.87 -10.18
C VAL A 34 -22.39 -1.86 -11.26
N TRP A 35 -21.15 -1.38 -11.27
CA TRP A 35 -20.66 -0.47 -12.31
C TRP A 35 -20.71 -1.10 -13.71
N GLU A 36 -20.26 -2.34 -13.86
CA GLU A 36 -20.33 -3.05 -15.14
C GLU A 36 -21.78 -3.33 -15.58
N MET A 37 -22.69 -3.57 -14.64
CA MET A 37 -24.12 -3.66 -14.93
C MET A 37 -24.68 -2.33 -15.45
N ILE A 38 -24.34 -1.20 -14.83
CA ILE A 38 -24.75 0.13 -15.31
C ILE A 38 -24.21 0.36 -16.73
N LYS A 39 -22.92 0.08 -16.97
CA LYS A 39 -22.31 0.21 -18.30
C LYS A 39 -23.03 -0.61 -19.36
N SER A 40 -23.46 -1.82 -19.03
CA SER A 40 -24.20 -2.68 -19.96
C SER A 40 -25.53 -2.08 -20.41
N GLN A 41 -26.13 -1.17 -19.63
CA GLN A 41 -27.37 -0.46 -19.97
C GLN A 41 -27.15 0.72 -20.94
N TYR A 42 -25.90 1.18 -21.10
CA TYR A 42 -25.53 2.31 -21.95
C TYR A 42 -24.49 1.91 -23.01
N PRO A 43 -24.87 1.08 -23.99
CA PRO A 43 -23.95 0.63 -25.02
C PRO A 43 -23.42 1.81 -25.84
N GLY A 44 -22.10 1.89 -26.03
CA GLY A 44 -21.44 2.92 -26.83
C GLY A 44 -20.99 4.17 -26.05
N LEU A 45 -21.33 4.29 -24.77
CA LEU A 45 -20.78 5.34 -23.92
C LEU A 45 -19.50 4.89 -23.22
N THR A 46 -18.49 5.75 -23.21
CA THR A 46 -17.25 5.53 -22.46
C THR A 46 -17.46 5.77 -20.96
N ASP A 47 -16.59 5.22 -20.12
CA ASP A 47 -16.58 5.45 -18.67
C ASP A 47 -16.55 6.95 -18.31
N GLU A 48 -15.88 7.77 -19.13
CA GLU A 48 -15.79 9.22 -18.98
C GLU A 48 -17.13 9.89 -19.25
N ASN A 49 -17.81 9.51 -20.33
CA ASN A 49 -19.13 10.05 -20.67
C ASN A 49 -20.20 9.67 -19.63
N LEU A 50 -20.11 8.47 -19.06
CA LEU A 50 -20.98 8.06 -17.96
C LEU A 50 -20.78 8.91 -16.70
N GLN A 51 -19.55 9.37 -16.44
CA GLN A 51 -19.27 10.26 -15.32
C GLN A 51 -19.71 11.70 -15.60
N THR A 52 -19.34 12.25 -16.75
CA THR A 52 -19.55 13.67 -17.07
C THR A 52 -20.98 13.99 -17.47
N THR A 53 -21.60 13.12 -18.28
CA THR A 53 -22.93 13.40 -18.87
C THR A 53 -24.06 12.85 -18.01
N HIS A 54 -23.84 11.70 -17.37
CA HIS A 54 -24.89 11.02 -16.59
C HIS A 54 -24.68 11.17 -15.07
N GLY A 55 -23.57 11.77 -14.64
CA GLY A 55 -23.29 12.03 -13.23
C GLY A 55 -22.98 10.78 -12.40
N PHE A 56 -22.71 9.64 -13.03
CA PHE A 56 -22.35 8.43 -12.29
C PHE A 56 -20.94 8.54 -11.72
N ILE A 57 -20.71 7.93 -10.55
CA ILE A 57 -19.37 7.88 -9.94
C ILE A 57 -18.78 6.50 -10.18
N LYS A 58 -17.68 6.44 -10.94
CA LYS A 58 -16.93 5.20 -11.16
C LYS A 58 -16.32 4.71 -9.84
N PRO A 59 -16.50 3.43 -9.47
CA PRO A 59 -15.85 2.89 -8.28
C PRO A 59 -14.32 2.84 -8.46
N CYS A 60 -13.61 3.26 -7.42
CA CYS A 60 -12.16 3.10 -7.31
C CYS A 60 -11.82 1.97 -6.34
N ARG A 61 -10.65 1.36 -6.53
CA ARG A 61 -10.11 0.38 -5.58
C ARG A 61 -9.66 1.13 -4.34
N GLN A 62 -10.12 0.69 -3.17
CA GLN A 62 -9.72 1.30 -1.90
C GLN A 62 -8.21 1.04 -1.67
N PRO A 63 -7.40 2.09 -1.39
CA PRO A 63 -6.00 1.90 -1.02
C PRO A 63 -5.88 1.35 0.39
N VAL A 64 -5.05 0.34 0.56
CA VAL A 64 -4.82 -0.39 1.81
C VAL A 64 -3.33 -0.37 2.12
N LEU A 65 -2.97 0.32 3.19
CA LEU A 65 -1.59 0.38 3.67
C LEU A 65 -1.24 -0.88 4.46
N CYS A 66 -0.14 -1.54 4.09
CA CYS A 66 0.38 -2.71 4.81
C CYS A 66 1.16 -2.33 6.08
N GLY A 67 0.49 -1.62 7.00
CA GLY A 67 0.97 -1.28 8.33
C GLY A 67 1.92 -0.07 8.38
N LEU A 68 1.55 0.95 9.16
CA LEU A 68 2.20 2.27 9.22
C LEU A 68 3.71 2.30 9.57
N ARG A 69 4.26 1.23 10.16
CA ARG A 69 5.68 1.16 10.59
C ARG A 69 6.37 -0.13 10.17
N CYS A 70 5.70 -0.96 9.38
CA CYS A 70 6.22 -2.25 8.95
C CYS A 70 7.00 -2.05 7.65
N ASP A 71 8.23 -2.54 7.60
CA ASP A 71 8.91 -2.81 6.34
C ASP A 71 8.72 -4.30 6.05
N VAL A 72 7.91 -4.62 5.03
CA VAL A 72 7.57 -6.02 4.69
C VAL A 72 8.75 -6.76 4.06
N PHE A 73 9.77 -6.03 3.63
CA PHE A 73 10.99 -6.55 3.02
C PHE A 73 12.17 -6.56 4.01
N ASP A 74 11.92 -6.25 5.29
CA ASP A 74 12.94 -6.37 6.33
C ASP A 74 13.36 -7.84 6.48
N LYS A 75 14.68 -8.06 6.56
CA LYS A 75 15.29 -9.38 6.74
C LYS A 75 14.84 -10.08 8.02
N ASP A 76 14.44 -9.32 9.04
CA ASP A 76 14.00 -9.85 10.32
C ASP A 76 12.54 -10.35 10.25
N VAL A 77 11.82 -10.10 9.13
CA VAL A 77 10.48 -10.64 8.89
C VAL A 77 10.56 -12.07 8.36
N PRO A 78 9.94 -13.05 9.06
CA PRO A 78 9.92 -14.45 8.61
C PRO A 78 9.36 -14.61 7.20
N GLN A 79 10.01 -15.44 6.37
CA GLN A 79 9.59 -15.72 4.99
C GLN A 79 8.12 -16.16 4.91
N GLN A 80 7.70 -17.09 5.77
CA GLN A 80 6.32 -17.56 5.88
C GLN A 80 5.26 -16.44 6.04
N TRP A 81 5.62 -15.30 6.65
CA TRP A 81 4.70 -14.17 6.80
C TRP A 81 4.62 -13.34 5.53
N ARG A 82 5.73 -13.22 4.80
CA ARG A 82 5.77 -12.59 3.47
C ARG A 82 4.94 -13.41 2.49
N ASP A 83 5.12 -14.73 2.46
CA ASP A 83 4.36 -15.62 1.56
C ASP A 83 2.85 -15.55 1.85
N ALA A 84 2.47 -15.53 3.13
CA ALA A 84 1.07 -15.36 3.53
C ALA A 84 0.50 -13.99 3.13
N LEU A 85 1.32 -12.92 3.20
CA LEU A 85 0.92 -11.59 2.77
C LEU A 85 0.72 -11.53 1.25
N PHE A 86 1.67 -12.04 0.46
CA PHE A 86 1.55 -12.10 -1.00
C PHE A 86 0.37 -12.96 -1.45
N SER A 87 0.13 -14.09 -0.78
CA SER A 87 -1.07 -14.91 -1.02
C SER A 87 -2.36 -14.12 -0.78
N LEU A 88 -2.41 -13.32 0.29
CA LEU A 88 -3.56 -12.47 0.60
C LEU A 88 -3.76 -11.35 -0.43
N ILE A 89 -2.66 -10.75 -0.88
CA ILE A 89 -2.65 -9.74 -1.96
C ILE A 89 -3.25 -10.34 -3.23
N HIS A 90 -2.76 -11.50 -3.68
CA HIS A 90 -3.28 -12.18 -4.86
C HIS A 90 -4.76 -12.55 -4.73
N ALA A 91 -5.21 -12.92 -3.53
CA ALA A 91 -6.60 -13.23 -3.25
C ALA A 91 -7.52 -11.98 -3.21
N THR A 92 -6.97 -10.76 -3.31
CA THR A 92 -7.72 -9.50 -3.14
C THR A 92 -7.54 -8.49 -4.29
N PRO A 93 -7.95 -8.85 -5.53
CA PRO A 93 -7.72 -8.01 -6.73
C PRO A 93 -8.56 -6.73 -6.82
N ASN A 94 -9.60 -6.58 -5.98
CA ASN A 94 -10.51 -5.43 -6.00
C ASN A 94 -10.08 -4.32 -5.01
N ILE A 95 -8.93 -4.47 -4.35
CA ILE A 95 -8.33 -3.42 -3.51
C ILE A 95 -6.96 -3.06 -4.05
N HIS A 96 -6.47 -1.89 -3.67
CA HIS A 96 -5.16 -1.40 -4.07
C HIS A 96 -4.22 -1.48 -2.88
N TRP A 97 -3.11 -2.18 -3.00
CA TRP A 97 -2.20 -2.40 -1.89
C TRP A 97 -1.04 -1.42 -1.94
N LEU A 98 -0.75 -0.81 -0.79
CA LEU A 98 0.37 0.10 -0.59
C LEU A 98 1.37 -0.54 0.38
N LEU A 99 2.52 -0.98 -0.13
CA LEU A 99 3.57 -1.59 0.67
C LEU A 99 4.64 -0.55 1.02
N LEU A 100 4.98 -0.44 2.31
CA LEU A 100 6.04 0.45 2.76
C LEU A 100 7.38 -0.27 2.74
N THR A 101 8.40 0.39 2.20
CA THR A 101 9.81 -0.04 2.28
C THR A 101 10.67 1.12 2.79
N LYS A 102 11.60 0.83 3.70
CA LYS A 102 12.55 1.79 4.26
C LYS A 102 13.91 1.72 3.57
N SER A 103 14.24 0.60 2.94
CA SER A 103 15.56 0.39 2.33
C SER A 103 15.52 0.54 0.80
N SER A 104 16.45 1.33 0.28
CA SER A 104 16.79 1.37 -1.15
C SER A 104 17.44 0.07 -1.64
N ASP A 105 18.01 -0.73 -0.73
CA ASP A 105 18.75 -1.95 -1.07
C ASP A 105 17.84 -3.06 -1.62
N ASN A 106 16.52 -2.91 -1.48
CA ASN A 106 15.51 -3.82 -2.00
C ASN A 106 15.02 -3.45 -3.42
N ALA A 107 15.69 -2.53 -4.12
CA ALA A 107 15.26 -1.95 -5.40
C ALA A 107 14.71 -3.00 -6.40
N ASN A 108 15.46 -4.08 -6.65
CA ASN A 108 15.07 -5.11 -7.62
C ASN A 108 13.76 -5.82 -7.25
N VAL A 109 13.55 -6.11 -5.97
CA VAL A 109 12.31 -6.73 -5.48
C VAL A 109 11.16 -5.73 -5.56
N THR A 110 11.44 -4.46 -5.27
CA THR A 110 10.42 -3.42 -5.36
C THR A 110 9.96 -3.17 -6.79
N ASP A 111 10.87 -3.19 -7.77
CA ASP A 111 10.53 -2.98 -9.17
C ASP A 111 9.67 -4.12 -9.73
N ALA A 112 9.97 -5.36 -9.34
CA ALA A 112 9.14 -6.52 -9.68
C ALA A 112 7.72 -6.39 -9.10
N VAL A 113 7.58 -5.91 -7.87
CA VAL A 113 6.26 -5.73 -7.23
C VAL A 113 5.47 -4.57 -7.85
N CYS A 114 6.12 -3.47 -8.23
CA CYS A 114 5.48 -2.36 -8.93
C CYS A 114 4.91 -2.76 -10.31
N SER A 115 5.35 -3.88 -10.89
CA SER A 115 4.75 -4.43 -12.11
C SER A 115 3.40 -5.13 -11.89
N LEU A 116 3.05 -5.44 -10.63
CA LEU A 116 1.79 -6.09 -10.30
C LEU A 116 0.62 -5.10 -10.40
N PRO A 117 -0.53 -5.53 -10.96
CA PRO A 117 -1.70 -4.68 -11.04
C PRO A 117 -2.22 -4.35 -9.64
N HIS A 118 -2.55 -3.08 -9.40
CA HIS A 118 -3.17 -2.58 -8.16
C HIS A 118 -2.28 -2.73 -6.91
N MET A 119 -0.96 -2.65 -7.12
CA MET A 119 0.03 -2.59 -6.05
C MET A 119 1.00 -1.44 -6.29
N ASP A 120 1.28 -0.68 -5.24
CA ASP A 120 2.36 0.31 -5.24
C ASP A 120 3.28 0.14 -4.04
N ILE A 121 4.53 0.51 -4.25
CA ILE A 121 5.52 0.63 -3.18
C ILE A 121 5.69 2.09 -2.80
N VAL A 122 5.43 2.36 -1.53
CA VAL A 122 5.59 3.66 -0.93
C VAL A 122 6.98 3.70 -0.29
N ARG A 123 7.91 4.39 -0.95
CA ARG A 123 9.24 4.70 -0.40
C ARG A 123 9.13 5.96 0.45
N LEU A 124 9.56 5.89 1.70
CA LEU A 124 9.64 7.09 2.53
C LEU A 124 10.76 7.99 1.97
N PRO A 125 10.55 9.30 1.78
CA PRO A 125 11.61 10.20 1.33
C PRO A 125 12.80 10.12 2.30
N PRO A 126 14.05 10.23 1.79
CA PRO A 126 15.21 10.32 2.66
C PRO A 126 15.01 11.49 3.64
N PRO A 127 15.44 11.36 4.90
CA PRO A 127 15.30 12.46 5.86
C PRO A 127 16.00 13.69 5.28
N HIS A 128 15.23 14.76 5.05
CA HIS A 128 15.80 16.04 4.64
C HIS A 128 16.82 16.48 5.71
N PRO A 129 18.05 16.89 5.33
CA PRO A 129 18.97 17.48 6.28
C PRO A 129 18.30 18.69 6.92
N LEU A 130 18.08 18.67 8.23
CA LEU A 130 17.65 19.86 8.95
C LEU A 130 18.75 20.92 8.78
N PRO A 131 18.40 22.18 8.47
CA PRO A 131 19.40 23.24 8.41
C PRO A 131 20.12 23.32 9.77
N PRO A 132 21.45 23.53 9.79
CA PRO A 132 22.18 23.68 11.05
C PRO A 132 21.54 24.81 11.84
N ARG A 133 21.23 24.52 13.12
CA ARG A 133 20.64 25.48 14.06
C ARG A 133 21.56 26.70 14.10
N SER A 134 21.10 27.82 13.53
CA SER A 134 21.86 29.07 13.53
C SER A 134 22.23 29.42 14.97
N ALA A 135 23.52 29.32 15.30
CA ALA A 135 24.05 29.88 16.53
C ALA A 135 24.01 31.39 16.36
N HIS A 136 22.89 32.01 16.75
CA HIS A 136 22.87 33.45 16.99
C HIS A 136 23.82 33.73 18.16
N ASN A 137 25.08 34.00 17.84
CA ASN A 137 25.99 34.72 18.72
C ASN A 137 25.38 36.10 18.93
N GLY A 138 24.65 36.25 20.04
CA GLY A 138 24.26 37.56 20.55
C GLY A 138 25.51 38.31 20.98
N THR A 139 26.05 39.14 20.09
CA THR A 139 26.92 40.25 20.48
C THR A 139 26.06 41.20 21.29
N ARG A 140 26.21 41.13 22.61
CA ARG A 140 25.57 42.03 23.56
C ARG A 140 26.43 43.30 23.61
N ASN A 141 25.91 44.40 23.06
CA ASN A 141 26.42 45.75 23.30
C ASN A 141 26.21 46.14 24.77
#